data_AF-A0A7L4NGT1-F1
#
_entry.id   AF-A0A7L4NGT1-F1
#
_cell.length_a   1.000
_cell.length_b   1.000
_cell.length_c   1.000
_cell.angle_alpha   90.00
_cell.angle_beta   90.00
_cell.angle_gamma   90.00
#
_symmetry.space_group_name_H-M   'P 1'
#
loop_
_entity.id
_entity.type
_entity.pdbx_description
1 polymer ?
#
loop_
_entity_poly.entity_id
_entity_poly.type
_entity_poly.pdbx_seq_one_letter_code
_entity_poly.pdbx_strand_id
1 'polypeptide(L)'
;LPLTLGPLTVHSLGVGGLGPGAILPLGYRSTRLFASARRPARRCLYTCRVVAGPRCEIVAEDEPGRVLAGPTPDVCHARLLQALGEAGGRNRAMPPAPGAGDDFFGLSHPAVRRLLLRGEAGAFVRPEEEEDE
;
A
#
# COMPACT_ATOMS: atom_id res chain seq x y z
N LEU A 1 11.56 12.16 -4.20
CA LEU A 1 11.33 11.08 -3.22
C LEU A 1 12.71 10.55 -2.82
N PRO A 2 12.93 10.16 -1.55
CA PRO A 2 11.93 9.83 -0.53
C PRO A 2 11.19 11.03 0.08
N LEU A 3 9.94 10.82 0.53
CA LEU A 3 9.13 11.77 1.32
C LEU A 3 8.79 11.16 2.69
N THR A 4 9.30 11.75 3.76
CA THR A 4 9.12 11.25 5.14
C THR A 4 7.99 11.97 5.86
N LEU A 5 7.05 11.21 6.44
CA LEU A 5 5.80 11.65 7.04
C LEU A 5 5.60 10.93 8.39
N GLY A 6 6.43 11.28 9.38
CA GLY A 6 6.47 10.58 10.67
C GLY A 6 6.94 9.13 10.51
N PRO A 7 6.15 8.11 10.91
CA PRO A 7 6.54 6.70 10.78
C PRO A 7 6.40 6.16 9.35
N LEU A 8 5.89 6.96 8.40
CA LEU A 8 5.73 6.62 6.99
C LEU A 8 6.84 7.26 6.17
N THR A 9 7.40 6.54 5.21
CA THR A 9 8.27 7.11 4.16
C THR A 9 7.80 6.62 2.80
N VAL A 10 7.51 7.53 1.88
CA VAL A 10 7.14 7.19 0.50
C VAL A 10 8.39 7.23 -0.37
N HIS A 11 8.66 6.13 -1.07
CA HIS A 11 9.86 5.95 -1.89
C HIS A 11 9.57 6.13 -3.38
N SER A 12 8.39 5.70 -3.83
CA SER A 12 7.91 5.79 -5.20
C SER A 12 6.42 6.04 -5.19
N LEU A 13 5.93 6.95 -6.02
CA LEU A 13 4.51 7.18 -6.21
C LEU A 13 3.88 6.20 -7.21
N GLY A 14 4.69 5.53 -8.04
CA GLY A 14 4.19 4.67 -9.10
C GLY A 14 3.60 5.45 -10.28
N VAL A 15 2.88 4.73 -11.14
CA VAL A 15 2.11 5.23 -12.29
C VAL A 15 0.63 4.88 -12.12
N GLY A 16 -0.26 5.76 -12.58
CA GLY A 16 -1.67 5.73 -12.20
C GLY A 16 -1.94 6.58 -10.94
N GLY A 17 -3.20 6.96 -10.71
CA GLY A 17 -3.57 7.87 -9.63
C GLY A 17 -4.74 7.40 -8.76
N LEU A 18 -5.34 8.32 -8.02
CA LEU A 18 -6.51 8.06 -7.19
C LEU A 18 -7.71 8.87 -7.69
N GLY A 19 -8.84 8.20 -7.96
CA GLY A 19 -10.08 8.85 -8.37
C GLY A 19 -11.22 7.84 -8.55
N PRO A 20 -12.45 8.28 -8.86
CA PRO A 20 -13.55 7.38 -9.19
C PRO A 20 -13.18 6.51 -10.40
N GLY A 21 -13.04 5.19 -10.19
CA GLY A 21 -12.64 4.24 -11.23
C GLY A 21 -11.12 4.10 -11.45
N ALA A 22 -10.28 4.81 -10.70
CA ALA A 22 -8.84 4.69 -10.83
C ALA A 22 -8.32 3.39 -10.21
N ILE A 23 -7.39 2.74 -10.92
CA ILE A 23 -6.63 1.58 -10.41
C ILE A 23 -5.55 2.09 -9.46
N LEU A 24 -5.24 1.32 -8.41
CA LEU A 24 -4.13 1.62 -7.50
C LEU A 24 -2.83 1.95 -8.26
N PRO A 25 -2.03 2.91 -7.76
CA PRO A 25 -0.84 3.38 -8.47
C PRO A 25 0.22 2.27 -8.58
N LEU A 26 0.39 1.72 -9.79
CA LEU A 26 1.31 0.63 -10.09
C LEU A 26 2.76 1.06 -9.84
N GLY A 27 3.52 0.28 -9.08
CA GLY A 27 4.89 0.64 -8.69
C GLY A 27 4.96 1.62 -7.52
N TYR A 28 3.84 1.95 -6.87
CA TYR A 28 3.84 2.66 -5.60
C TYR A 28 4.61 1.86 -4.55
N ARG A 29 5.47 2.56 -3.80
CA ARG A 29 6.29 1.96 -2.74
C ARG A 29 6.41 2.90 -1.55
N SER A 30 6.07 2.40 -0.37
CA SER A 30 6.29 3.10 0.90
C SER A 30 6.87 2.15 1.95
N THR A 31 7.41 2.71 3.03
CA THR A 31 7.77 1.98 4.24
C THR A 31 7.07 2.57 5.44
N ARG A 32 6.61 1.71 6.36
CA ARG A 32 5.96 2.12 7.61
C ARG A 32 6.56 1.42 8.81
N LEU A 33 6.93 2.18 9.84
CA LEU A 33 7.36 1.62 11.12
C LEU A 33 6.13 1.17 11.94
N PHE A 34 6.04 -0.13 12.20
CA PHE A 34 4.90 -0.73 12.92
C PHE A 34 5.33 -1.88 13.84
N ALA A 35 4.38 -2.47 14.58
CA ALA A 35 4.67 -3.63 15.43
C ALA A 35 5.17 -4.82 14.60
N SER A 36 6.21 -5.51 15.07
CA SER A 36 6.75 -6.69 14.38
C SER A 36 5.89 -7.92 14.64
N ALA A 37 5.43 -8.58 13.56
CA ALA A 37 4.75 -9.87 13.65
C ALA A 37 5.69 -11.01 14.08
N ARG A 38 7.00 -10.86 13.88
CA ARG A 38 8.01 -11.84 14.30
C ARG A 38 8.47 -11.63 15.74
N ARG A 39 8.54 -10.38 16.20
CA ARG A 39 8.97 -10.00 17.55
C ARG A 39 7.97 -8.98 18.13
N PRO A 40 6.83 -9.41 18.69
CA PRO A 40 5.74 -8.51 19.11
C PRO A 40 6.13 -7.42 20.12
N ALA A 41 7.20 -7.63 20.90
CA ALA A 41 7.76 -6.63 21.81
C ALA A 41 8.58 -5.52 21.12
N ARG A 42 8.76 -5.58 19.80
CA ARG A 42 9.58 -4.65 19.01
C ARG A 42 8.80 -4.14 17.81
N ARG A 43 9.33 -3.07 17.22
CA ARG A 43 8.85 -2.52 15.95
C ARG A 43 9.81 -2.89 14.83
N CYS A 44 9.28 -3.02 13.62
CA CYS A 44 10.06 -3.18 12.40
C CYS A 44 9.46 -2.30 11.29
N LEU A 45 10.25 -2.10 10.23
CA LEU A 45 9.77 -1.45 9.02
C LEU A 45 9.05 -2.49 8.15
N TYR A 46 7.93 -2.06 7.60
CA TYR A 46 7.18 -2.80 6.59
C TYR A 46 7.28 -2.06 5.27
N THR A 47 7.70 -2.74 4.21
CA THR A 47 7.62 -2.22 2.84
C THR A 47 6.26 -2.56 2.24
N CYS A 48 5.51 -1.54 1.83
CA CYS A 48 4.24 -1.65 1.14
C CYS A 48 4.44 -1.42 -0.36
N ARG A 49 3.84 -2.25 -1.22
CA ARG A 49 3.98 -2.16 -2.67
C ARG A 49 2.67 -2.39 -3.40
N VAL A 50 2.50 -1.73 -4.55
CA VAL A 50 1.50 -2.06 -5.58
C VAL A 50 2.27 -2.60 -6.78
N VAL A 51 2.09 -3.86 -7.15
CA VAL A 51 3.04 -4.59 -8.03
C VAL A 51 2.51 -4.84 -9.44
N ALA A 52 1.30 -5.38 -9.59
CA ALA A 52 0.69 -5.72 -10.89
C ALA A 52 -0.82 -5.85 -10.74
N GLY A 53 -1.60 -5.14 -11.58
CA GLY A 53 -3.06 -5.07 -11.42
C GLY A 53 -3.46 -4.65 -9.98
N PRO A 54 -4.51 -5.22 -9.38
CA PRO A 54 -4.87 -4.95 -7.98
C PRO A 54 -3.91 -5.62 -6.96
N ARG A 55 -2.77 -6.20 -7.35
CA ARG A 55 -1.90 -6.92 -6.41
C ARG A 55 -1.07 -5.97 -5.54
N CYS A 56 -1.37 -5.98 -4.26
CA CYS A 56 -0.66 -5.27 -3.20
C CYS A 56 0.18 -6.24 -2.36
N GLU A 57 1.24 -5.74 -1.75
CA GLU A 57 2.11 -6.50 -0.85
C GLU A 57 2.53 -5.69 0.37
N ILE A 58 2.65 -6.37 1.50
CA ILE A 58 3.36 -5.91 2.71
C ILE A 58 4.46 -6.93 3.02
N VAL A 59 5.69 -6.45 3.18
CA VAL A 59 6.85 -7.27 3.57
C VAL A 59 7.53 -6.66 4.79
N ALA A 60 7.68 -7.43 5.85
CA ALA A 60 8.43 -7.01 7.04
C ALA A 60 9.94 -7.09 6.77
N GLU A 61 10.70 -6.06 7.11
CA GLU A 61 12.16 -6.07 6.95
C GLU A 61 12.85 -7.11 7.85
N ASP A 62 12.24 -7.46 8.98
CA ASP A 62 12.78 -8.47 9.91
C ASP A 62 12.29 -9.90 9.64
N GLU A 63 11.45 -10.08 8.62
CA GLU A 63 10.97 -11.36 8.09
C GLU A 63 10.71 -11.25 6.55
N PRO A 64 11.76 -11.00 5.74
CA PRO A 64 11.60 -10.68 4.31
C PRO A 64 11.06 -11.86 3.47
N GLY A 65 11.12 -13.09 3.98
CA GLY A 65 10.58 -14.27 3.31
C GLY A 65 9.05 -14.41 3.40
N ARG A 66 8.38 -13.63 4.25
CA ARG A 66 6.93 -13.68 4.43
C ARG A 66 6.27 -12.48 3.74
N VAL A 67 5.70 -12.72 2.55
CA VAL A 67 4.98 -11.70 1.79
C VAL A 67 3.48 -11.76 2.09
N LEU A 68 2.94 -10.69 2.66
CA LEU A 68 1.51 -10.54 2.88
C LEU A 68 0.88 -9.85 1.65
N ALA A 69 0.42 -10.65 0.69
CA ALA A 69 -0.16 -10.14 -0.55
C ALA A 69 -1.69 -10.07 -0.52
N GLY A 70 -2.32 -9.32 -1.43
CA GLY A 70 -3.78 -9.26 -1.56
C GLY A 70 -4.22 -8.38 -2.74
N PRO A 71 -5.52 -8.39 -3.10
CA PRO A 71 -6.06 -7.55 -4.17
C PRO A 71 -6.28 -6.08 -3.76
N THR A 72 -6.13 -5.74 -2.48
CA THR A 72 -6.25 -4.38 -1.99
C THR A 72 -5.29 -4.14 -0.82
N PRO A 73 -4.95 -2.88 -0.51
CA PRO A 73 -4.23 -2.53 0.70
C PRO A 73 -4.94 -3.04 1.97
N ASP A 74 -6.28 -2.96 2.01
CA ASP A 74 -7.09 -3.41 3.15
C ASP A 74 -6.94 -4.92 3.40
N VAL A 75 -6.92 -5.74 2.35
CA VAL A 75 -6.70 -7.18 2.49
C VAL A 75 -5.29 -7.48 3.00
N CYS A 76 -4.27 -6.76 2.51
CA CYS A 76 -2.90 -6.92 3.00
C CYS A 76 -2.78 -6.53 4.48
N HIS A 77 -3.40 -5.42 4.87
CA HIS A 77 -3.40 -4.93 6.24
C HIS A 77 -4.15 -5.88 7.19
N ALA A 78 -5.29 -6.43 6.79
CA ALA A 78 -6.00 -7.46 7.56
C ALA A 78 -5.11 -8.69 7.82
N ARG A 79 -4.36 -9.16 6.80
CA ARG A 79 -3.40 -10.26 6.95
C ARG A 79 -2.25 -9.91 7.90
N LEU A 80 -1.79 -8.67 7.91
CA LEU A 80 -0.79 -8.19 8.88
C LEU A 80 -1.35 -8.21 10.31
N LEU A 81 -2.58 -7.71 10.51
CA LEU A 81 -3.23 -7.74 11.83
C LEU A 81 -3.46 -9.16 12.32
N GLN A 82 -3.82 -10.08 11.42
CA GLN A 82 -3.92 -11.50 11.73
C GLN A 82 -2.57 -12.08 12.18
N ALA A 83 -1.49 -11.83 11.43
CA ALA A 83 -0.14 -12.29 11.79
C ALA A 83 0.33 -11.74 13.15
N LEU A 84 0.00 -10.49 13.48
CA LEU A 84 0.27 -9.89 14.78
C LEU A 84 -0.57 -10.52 15.89
N GLY A 85 -1.84 -10.84 15.60
CA GLY A 85 -2.72 -11.57 16.51
C GLY A 85 -2.15 -12.94 16.86
N GLU A 86 -1.80 -13.73 15.84
CA GLU A 86 -1.19 -15.07 15.97
C GLU A 86 0.08 -15.01 16.83
N ALA A 87 0.99 -14.08 16.54
CA ALA A 87 2.22 -13.90 17.31
C ALA A 87 1.99 -13.47 18.76
N GLY A 88 0.86 -12.80 19.04
CA GLY A 88 0.43 -12.39 20.38
C GLY A 88 -0.50 -13.38 21.07
N GLY A 89 -0.71 -14.59 20.53
CA GLY A 89 -1.60 -15.61 21.10
C GLY A 89 -3.10 -15.34 20.93
N ARG A 90 -3.49 -14.39 20.06
CA ARG A 90 -4.88 -14.08 19.73
C ARG A 90 -5.25 -14.76 18.41
N ASN A 91 -6.14 -15.74 18.46
CA ASN A 91 -6.44 -16.57 17.29
C ASN A 91 -7.66 -16.10 16.47
N ARG A 92 -7.92 -14.79 16.41
CA ARG A 92 -9.07 -14.23 15.68
C ARG A 92 -8.60 -13.41 14.50
N ALA A 93 -8.98 -13.85 13.30
CA ALA A 93 -8.83 -13.07 12.09
C ALA A 93 -9.66 -11.79 12.19
N MET A 94 -9.04 -10.65 11.89
CA MET A 94 -9.73 -9.37 11.82
C MET A 94 -10.20 -9.16 10.38
N PRO A 95 -11.50 -8.88 10.16
CA PRO A 95 -11.98 -8.54 8.82
C PRO A 95 -11.27 -7.25 8.33
N PRO A 96 -11.05 -7.10 7.01
CA PRO A 96 -10.57 -5.85 6.45
C PRO A 96 -11.49 -4.70 6.85
N ALA A 97 -10.92 -3.67 7.47
CA ALA A 97 -11.63 -2.43 7.74
C ALA A 97 -11.43 -1.48 6.54
N PRO A 98 -12.51 -0.94 5.94
CA PRO A 98 -12.39 -0.05 4.78
C PRO A 98 -11.44 1.12 5.03
N GLY A 99 -10.45 1.29 4.16
CA GLY A 99 -9.49 2.39 4.18
C GLY A 99 -8.33 2.23 5.17
N ALA A 100 -8.35 1.24 6.07
CA ALA A 100 -7.28 1.03 7.03
C ALA A 100 -5.96 0.59 6.35
N GLY A 101 -6.05 -0.14 5.25
CA GLY A 101 -4.92 -0.49 4.42
C GLY A 101 -4.39 0.68 3.63
N ASP A 102 -5.26 1.56 3.12
CA ASP A 102 -4.84 2.79 2.44
C ASP A 102 -4.07 3.72 3.39
N ASP A 103 -4.53 3.82 4.64
CA ASP A 103 -3.81 4.50 5.72
C ASP A 103 -2.44 3.85 5.96
N PHE A 104 -2.41 2.52 6.07
CA PHE A 104 -1.16 1.79 6.28
C PHE A 104 -0.18 1.95 5.12
N PHE A 105 -0.64 1.92 3.88
CA PHE A 105 0.19 2.16 2.69
C PHE A 105 0.58 3.64 2.57
N GLY A 106 -0.15 4.55 3.21
CA GLY A 106 0.04 6.00 3.15
C GLY A 106 -0.71 6.67 2.01
N LEU A 107 -1.57 5.95 1.28
CA LEU A 107 -2.35 6.43 0.15
C LEU A 107 -3.41 7.45 0.57
N SER A 108 -3.89 7.38 1.80
CA SER A 108 -4.84 8.35 2.36
C SER A 108 -4.18 9.63 2.89
N HIS A 109 -2.85 9.66 3.05
CA HIS A 109 -2.17 10.79 3.66
C HIS A 109 -2.33 12.04 2.76
N PRO A 110 -2.75 13.21 3.29
CA PRO A 110 -3.11 14.36 2.46
C PRO A 110 -2.01 14.81 1.49
N ALA A 111 -0.75 14.77 1.93
CA ALA A 111 0.39 15.09 1.06
C ALA A 111 0.57 14.07 -0.08
N VAL A 112 0.42 12.78 0.20
CA VAL A 112 0.58 11.70 -0.79
C VAL A 112 -0.58 11.71 -1.77
N ARG A 113 -1.81 11.85 -1.28
CA ARG A 113 -3.02 12.02 -2.11
C ARG A 113 -2.88 13.15 -3.11
N ARG A 114 -2.42 14.32 -2.66
CA ARG A 114 -2.20 15.47 -3.55
C ARG A 114 -1.17 15.19 -4.64
N LEU A 115 -0.13 14.42 -4.33
CA LEU A 115 0.90 14.05 -5.32
C LEU A 115 0.36 13.04 -6.32
N LEU A 116 -0.40 12.03 -5.88
CA LEU A 116 -1.02 11.02 -6.74
C LEU A 116 -2.06 11.67 -7.68
N LEU A 117 -2.91 12.55 -7.16
CA LEU A 117 -3.88 13.33 -7.95
C LEU A 117 -3.21 14.27 -8.95
N ARG A 118 -2.10 14.93 -8.58
CA ARG A 118 -1.34 15.76 -9.53
C ARG A 118 -0.68 14.94 -10.63
N GLY A 119 -0.30 13.70 -10.36
CA GLY A 119 0.23 12.76 -11.35
C GLY A 119 -0.80 12.36 -12.41
N GLU A 120 -2.09 12.39 -12.09
CA GLU A 120 -3.17 12.10 -13.06
C GLU A 120 -3.31 13.17 -14.14
N ALA A 121 -3.01 14.44 -13.81
CA ALA A 121 -3.15 15.56 -14.74
C ALA A 121 -2.18 15.49 -15.94
N GLY A 122 -1.19 14.59 -15.91
CA GLY A 122 -0.25 14.35 -17.01
C GLY A 122 -0.39 13.01 -17.73
N ALA A 123 -1.36 12.15 -17.34
CA ALA A 123 -1.43 10.76 -17.83
C ALA A 123 -2.68 10.43 -18.66
N PHE A 124 -3.49 11.43 -19.03
CA PHE A 124 -4.59 11.25 -19.99
C PHE A 124 -4.13 11.62 -21.40
N VAL A 125 -3.16 10.88 -21.94
CA VAL A 125 -3.07 10.77 -23.41
C VAL A 125 -4.24 9.87 -23.80
N ARG A 126 -5.25 10.49 -24.40
CA ARG A 126 -6.35 9.76 -25.04
C ARG A 126 -5.73 8.81 -26.08
N PRO A 127 -6.16 7.55 -26.19
CA PRO A 127 -5.97 6.86 -27.45
C PRO A 127 -6.64 7.73 -28.52
N GLU A 128 -5.85 8.18 -29.48
CA GLU A 128 -6.33 8.90 -30.65
C GLU A 128 -7.43 8.05 -31.28
N GLU A 129 -8.52 8.71 -31.66
CA GLU A 129 -9.57 8.12 -32.47
C GLU A 129 -8.90 7.59 -33.74
N GLU A 130 -8.82 6.26 -33.90
CA GLU A 130 -8.62 5.64 -35.21
C GLU A 130 -9.92 5.92 -36.00
N GLU A 131 -9.94 7.07 -36.67
CA GLU A 131 -10.66 7.24 -37.92
C GLU A 131 -10.01 6.27 -38.92
N ASP A 132 -10.65 5.12 -39.13
CA ASP A 132 -10.46 4.33 -40.35
C ASP A 132 -11.73 4.45 -41.20
N GLU A 133 -11.43 4.81 -42.45
CA GLU A 133 -12.23 5.25 -43.60
C GLU A 133 -13.36 4.30 -44.06
#